data_AF-A0A349KJ40-F1
#
_entry.id   AF-A0A349KJ40-F1
#
_cell.length_a   1.000
_cell.length_b   1.000
_cell.length_c   1.000
_cell.angle_alpha   90.00
_cell.angle_beta   90.00
_cell.angle_gamma   90.00
#
_symmetry.space_group_name_H-M   'P 1'
#
loop_
_entity.id
_entity.type
_entity.pdbx_description
1 polymer ?
#
loop_
_entity_poly.entity_id
_entity_poly.type
_entity_poly.pdbx_seq_one_letter_code
_entity_poly.pdbx_strand_id
1 'polypeptide(L)'
;MADINIENFYKHIARILSILYEAFPSKSPLYVDDIAGVDDPDEYGLHSPDYTAGFFAMLWLADEQYIRYMDTIRQDGVDQAVLTHKAFLRLTQVSDPIYQATVYQTDDS
;
A
#
# COMPACT_ATOMS: atom_id res chain seq x y z
N MET A 1 -8.11 13.60 -14.67
CA MET A 1 -6.78 12.98 -14.50
C MET A 1 -6.54 12.95 -13.00
N ALA A 2 -6.50 11.76 -12.39
CA ALA A 2 -6.11 11.69 -10.99
C ALA A 2 -4.64 12.11 -10.90
N ASP A 3 -4.27 12.75 -9.81
CA ASP A 3 -2.88 13.13 -9.53
C ASP A 3 -2.03 11.85 -9.49
N ILE A 4 -0.95 11.79 -10.28
CA ILE A 4 -0.05 10.63 -10.37
C ILE A 4 0.43 10.18 -8.98
N ASN A 5 0.59 11.12 -8.05
CA ASN A 5 1.00 10.84 -6.69
C ASN A 5 -0.08 10.05 -5.92
N ILE A 6 -1.35 10.38 -6.15
CA ILE A 6 -2.48 9.66 -5.55
C ILE A 6 -2.61 8.25 -6.12
N GLU A 7 -2.40 8.10 -7.44
CA GLU A 7 -2.40 6.77 -8.07
C GLU A 7 -1.26 5.89 -7.55
N ASN A 8 -0.05 6.44 -7.42
CA ASN A 8 1.09 5.72 -6.87
C ASN A 8 0.87 5.37 -5.40
N PHE A 9 0.34 6.31 -4.61
CA PHE A 9 -0.04 6.04 -3.23
C PHE A 9 -1.02 4.87 -3.11
N TYR A 10 -2.07 4.82 -3.95
CA TYR A 10 -3.01 3.69 -3.96
C TYR A 10 -2.34 2.36 -4.30
N LYS A 11 -1.40 2.34 -5.25
CA LYS A 11 -0.63 1.13 -5.58
C LYS A 11 0.24 0.69 -4.40
N HIS A 12 0.96 1.63 -3.77
CA HIS A 12 1.84 1.36 -2.63
C HIS A 12 1.07 0.76 -1.46
N ILE A 13 -0.02 1.40 -1.01
CA ILE A 13 -0.81 0.88 0.12
C ILE A 13 -1.48 -0.45 -0.20
N ALA A 14 -1.94 -0.66 -1.44
CA ALA A 14 -2.54 -1.93 -1.84
C ALA A 14 -1.54 -3.08 -1.72
N ARG A 15 -0.28 -2.83 -2.14
CA ARG A 15 0.79 -3.82 -2.06
C ARG A 15 1.22 -4.10 -0.63
N ILE A 16 1.42 -3.05 0.18
CA ILE A 16 1.71 -3.15 1.63
C ILE A 16 0.66 -4.03 2.32
N LEU A 17 -0.62 -3.67 2.15
CA LEU A 17 -1.72 -4.35 2.82
C LEU A 17 -1.89 -5.79 2.32
N SER A 18 -1.67 -6.06 1.04
CA SER A 18 -1.74 -7.41 0.48
C SER A 18 -0.65 -8.32 1.06
N ILE A 19 0.60 -7.85 1.13
CA ILE A 19 1.73 -8.62 1.68
C ILE A 19 1.45 -8.98 3.15
N LEU A 20 1.05 -7.99 3.95
CA LEU A 20 0.78 -8.21 5.36
C LEU A 20 -0.48 -9.05 5.62
N TYR A 21 -1.46 -9.00 4.71
CA TYR A 21 -2.65 -9.85 4.80
C TYR A 21 -2.31 -11.32 4.58
N GLU A 22 -1.44 -11.62 3.61
CA GLU A 22 -0.95 -12.98 3.35
C GLU A 22 -0.09 -13.51 4.53
N ALA A 23 0.71 -12.63 5.14
CA ALA A 23 1.57 -12.99 6.27
C ALA A 23 0.84 -13.09 7.63
N PHE A 24 -0.37 -12.54 7.76
CA PHE A 24 -1.09 -12.44 9.03
C PHE A 24 -1.36 -13.84 9.64
N PRO A 25 -1.17 -14.05 10.96
CA PRO A 25 -0.87 -13.06 12.01
C PRO A 25 0.63 -12.87 12.31
N SER A 26 1.52 -13.40 11.47
CA SER A 26 2.96 -13.29 11.68
C SER A 26 3.45 -11.87 11.41
N LYS A 27 4.52 -11.47 12.09
CA LYS A 27 5.24 -10.25 11.75
C LYS A 27 6.20 -10.54 10.60
N SER A 28 6.30 -9.66 9.62
CA SER A 28 7.21 -9.77 8.49
C SER A 28 7.91 -8.45 8.20
N PRO A 29 9.14 -8.47 7.66
CA PRO A 29 9.72 -7.26 7.09
C PRO A 29 8.92 -6.82 5.86
N LEU A 30 8.91 -5.51 5.60
CA LEU A 30 8.44 -4.93 4.34
C LEU A 30 9.58 -4.11 3.75
N TYR A 31 9.96 -4.43 2.53
CA TYR A 31 10.98 -3.68 1.79
C TYR A 31 10.32 -2.76 0.77
N VAL A 32 10.94 -1.61 0.51
CA VAL A 32 10.41 -0.61 -0.41
C VAL A 32 10.53 -1.09 -1.85
N ASP A 33 11.52 -1.90 -2.18
CA ASP A 33 11.69 -2.49 -3.51
C ASP A 33 10.57 -3.47 -3.89
N ASP A 34 10.03 -4.22 -2.94
CA ASP A 34 8.83 -5.05 -3.12
C ASP A 34 7.58 -4.19 -3.40
N ILE A 35 7.60 -2.90 -3.05
CA ILE A 35 6.44 -2.02 -3.06
C ILE A 35 6.48 -1.08 -4.26
N ALA A 36 7.50 -0.22 -4.32
CA ALA A 36 7.74 0.76 -5.36
C ALA A 36 8.59 0.23 -6.53
N GLY A 37 9.23 -0.92 -6.38
CA GLY A 37 10.18 -1.46 -7.36
C GLY A 37 11.63 -1.13 -7.01
N VAL A 38 12.55 -1.73 -7.77
CA VAL A 38 14.00 -1.53 -7.58
C VAL A 38 14.33 -0.04 -7.63
N ASP A 39 15.11 0.43 -6.66
CA ASP A 39 15.51 1.83 -6.60
C ASP A 39 16.41 2.24 -7.77
N ASP A 40 16.28 3.50 -8.18
CA ASP A 40 17.11 4.14 -9.20
C ASP A 40 17.60 5.49 -8.63
N PRO A 41 18.65 5.45 -7.79
CA PRO A 41 19.12 6.64 -7.10
C PRO A 41 19.84 7.60 -8.06
N ASP A 42 19.79 8.90 -7.74
CA ASP A 42 20.43 9.92 -8.54
C ASP A 42 21.97 9.95 -8.41
N GLU A 43 22.61 10.91 -9.08
CA GLU A 43 24.08 11.08 -9.06
C GLU A 43 24.67 11.35 -7.65
N TYR A 44 23.83 11.71 -6.67
CA TYR A 44 24.20 11.93 -5.28
C TYR A 44 23.82 10.75 -4.37
N GLY A 45 23.23 9.69 -4.93
CA GLY A 45 22.75 8.52 -4.21
C GLY A 45 21.42 8.74 -3.50
N LEU A 46 20.64 9.75 -3.89
CA LEU A 46 19.31 9.99 -3.32
C LEU A 46 18.30 9.06 -4.00
N HIS A 47 17.50 8.36 -3.19
CA HIS A 47 16.41 7.50 -3.65
C HIS A 47 15.48 8.24 -4.61
N SER A 48 14.94 7.50 -5.58
CA SER A 48 13.94 8.07 -6.49
C SER A 48 12.71 8.58 -5.72
N PRO A 49 11.97 9.57 -6.26
CA PRO A 49 10.76 10.06 -5.61
C PRO A 49 9.72 8.96 -5.35
N ASP A 50 9.58 7.98 -6.24
CA ASP A 50 8.61 6.90 -6.08
C ASP A 50 9.05 5.88 -5.02
N TYR A 51 10.34 5.53 -4.98
CA TYR A 51 10.92 4.72 -3.92
C TYR A 51 10.69 5.37 -2.55
N THR A 52 11.01 6.66 -2.45
CA THR A 52 10.76 7.46 -1.25
C THR A 52 9.27 7.49 -0.88
N ALA A 53 8.37 7.64 -1.85
CA ALA A 53 6.93 7.61 -1.63
C ALA A 53 6.42 6.26 -1.11
N GLY A 54 6.99 5.14 -1.59
CA GLY A 54 6.69 3.80 -1.09
C GLY A 54 7.04 3.64 0.39
N PHE A 55 8.20 4.14 0.82
CA PHE A 55 8.60 4.16 2.22
C PHE A 55 7.64 4.99 3.08
N PHE A 56 7.34 6.22 2.67
CA PHE A 56 6.42 7.09 3.43
C PHE A 56 4.98 6.58 3.44
N ALA A 57 4.55 5.80 2.44
CA ALA A 57 3.25 5.13 2.48
C ALA A 57 3.15 4.11 3.63
N MET A 58 4.24 3.41 3.96
CA MET A 58 4.30 2.52 5.12
C MET A 58 4.15 3.31 6.43
N LEU A 59 4.90 4.42 6.55
CA LEU A 59 4.83 5.27 7.74
C LEU A 59 3.44 5.88 7.93
N TRP A 60 2.83 6.36 6.83
CA TRP A 60 1.47 6.88 6.85
C TRP A 60 0.45 5.82 7.31
N LEU A 61 0.55 4.59 6.82
CA LEU A 61 -0.32 3.49 7.28
C LEU A 61 -0.12 3.16 8.77
N ALA A 62 1.09 3.34 9.30
CA ALA A 62 1.36 3.14 10.71
C ALA A 62 0.76 4.28 11.57
N ASP A 63 0.92 5.53 11.13
CA ASP A 63 0.32 6.71 11.77
C ASP A 63 -1.21 6.61 11.81
N GLU A 64 -1.81 6.14 10.73
CA GLU A 64 -3.25 5.88 10.61
C GLU A 64 -3.70 4.56 11.27
N GLN A 65 -2.77 3.87 11.95
CA GLN A 65 -3.01 2.66 12.73
C GLN A 65 -3.58 1.49 11.91
N TYR A 66 -3.26 1.41 10.62
CA TYR A 66 -3.56 0.26 9.78
C TYR A 66 -2.50 -0.84 9.93
N ILE A 67 -1.25 -0.45 10.17
CA ILE A 67 -0.15 -1.40 10.45
C ILE A 67 0.54 -1.04 11.76
N ARG A 68 1.30 -1.99 12.31
CA ARG A 68 2.30 -1.76 13.36
C ARG A 68 3.60 -2.37 12.90
N TYR A 69 4.71 -1.71 13.15
CA TYR A 69 6.06 -2.20 12.89
C TYR A 69 6.95 -1.95 14.13
N MET A 70 8.11 -2.60 14.20
CA MET A 70 9.03 -2.45 15.34
C MET A 70 10.06 -1.34 15.12
N ASP A 71 10.72 -1.34 13.97
CA ASP A 71 11.75 -0.36 13.62
C ASP A 71 11.80 -0.16 12.09
N THR A 72 12.47 0.90 11.65
CA THR A 72 12.72 1.11 10.21
C THR A 72 14.02 0.46 9.78
N ILE A 73 14.05 -0.06 8.56
CA ILE A 73 15.26 -0.52 7.88
C ILE A 73 15.80 0.68 7.11
N ARG A 74 16.33 1.68 7.83
CA ARG A 74 16.69 3.00 7.26
C ARG A 74 15.51 3.58 6.47
N GLN A 75 15.69 3.82 5.17
CA GLN A 75 14.66 4.27 4.22
C GLN A 75 14.29 3.15 3.23
N ASP A 76 14.77 1.93 3.45
CA ASP A 76 14.59 0.77 2.58
C ASP A 76 13.40 -0.10 3.02
N GLY A 77 12.77 0.19 4.17
CA GLY A 77 11.64 -0.58 4.66
C GLY A 77 11.33 -0.44 6.14
N VAL A 78 10.45 -1.32 6.62
CA VAL A 78 10.12 -1.48 8.04
C VAL A 78 10.24 -2.94 8.46
N ASP A 79 10.73 -3.18 9.67
CA ASP A 79 10.89 -4.52 10.22
C ASP A 79 9.74 -4.91 11.15
N GLN A 80 9.43 -6.20 11.17
CA GLN A 80 8.41 -6.81 12.01
C GLN A 80 7.04 -6.12 11.89
N ALA A 81 6.63 -5.80 10.67
CA ALA A 81 5.34 -5.23 10.36
C ALA A 81 4.22 -6.28 10.45
N VAL A 82 3.03 -5.85 10.89
CA VAL A 82 1.82 -6.68 10.96
C VAL A 82 0.57 -5.81 10.86
N LEU A 83 -0.52 -6.36 10.32
CA LEU A 83 -1.82 -5.69 10.29
C LEU A 83 -2.35 -5.43 11.71
N THR A 84 -3.05 -4.30 11.87
CA THR A 84 -3.90 -4.07 13.04
C THR A 84 -5.28 -4.70 12.85
N HIS A 85 -6.04 -4.77 13.93
CA HIS A 85 -7.45 -5.18 13.88
C HIS A 85 -8.28 -4.32 12.92
N LYS A 86 -8.02 -3.00 12.88
CA LYS A 86 -8.68 -2.04 11.98
C LYS A 86 -8.46 -2.43 10.51
N ALA A 87 -7.21 -2.67 10.12
CA ALA A 87 -6.89 -3.05 8.75
C ALA A 87 -7.43 -4.43 8.40
N PHE A 88 -7.25 -5.42 9.30
CA PHE A 88 -7.72 -6.78 9.07
C PHE A 88 -9.22 -6.81 8.79
N LEU A 89 -10.05 -6.18 9.63
CA LEU A 89 -11.50 -6.15 9.41
C LEU A 89 -11.88 -5.47 8.09
N ARG A 90 -11.19 -4.39 7.71
CA ARG A 90 -11.45 -3.70 6.44
C ARG A 90 -11.13 -4.57 5.23
N LEU A 91 -10.03 -5.32 5.27
CA LEU A 91 -9.62 -6.20 4.18
C LEU A 91 -10.49 -7.46 4.06
N THR A 92 -11.07 -7.94 5.16
CA THR A 92 -11.98 -9.10 5.15
C THR A 92 -13.44 -8.76 4.82
N GLN A 93 -13.79 -7.47 4.80
CA GLN A 93 -15.15 -7.04 4.52
C GLN A 93 -15.49 -7.16 3.03
N VAL A 94 -16.75 -7.47 2.73
CA VAL A 94 -17.27 -7.39 1.37
C VAL A 94 -17.21 -5.92 0.94
N SER A 95 -16.44 -5.63 -0.10
CA SER A 95 -16.39 -4.29 -0.69
C SER A 95 -17.56 -4.10 -1.65
N ASP A 96 -18.11 -2.89 -1.69
CA ASP A 96 -18.98 -2.50 -2.78
C ASP A 96 -18.20 -2.60 -4.11
N PRO A 97 -18.85 -3.06 -5.20
CA PRO A 97 -18.18 -3.14 -6.49
C PRO A 97 -17.74 -1.75 -6.95
N ILE A 98 -16.44 -1.57 -7.15
CA ILE A 98 -15.82 -0.32 -7.62
C ILE A 98 -16.32 0.04 -9.03
N TYR A 99 -16.78 -0.95 -9.79
CA TYR A 99 -17.41 -0.78 -11.10
C TYR A 99 -18.81 -1.39 -11.08
N GLN A 100 -19.84 -0.55 -11.24
CA GLN A 100 -21.19 -1.00 -11.58
C GLN A 100 -21.36 -0.84 -13.09
N ALA A 101 -21.59 -1.95 -13.80
CA ALA A 101 -21.92 -1.90 -15.22
C ALA A 101 -23.18 -1.04 -15.40
N THR A 102 -23.12 -0.02 -16.25
CA THR A 102 -24.29 0.76 -16.63
C THR A 102 -25.31 -0.16 -17.28
N VAL A 103 -26.42 -0.40 -16.60
CA VAL A 103 -27.55 -1.14 -17.16
C VAL A 103 -28.20 -0.23 -18.20
N TYR A 104 -27.96 -0.50 -19.48
CA TYR A 104 -28.75 0.12 -20.54
C TYR A 104 -30.19 -0.35 -20.38
N GLN A 105 -31.09 0.54 -20.00
CA GLN A 105 -32.52 0.29 -20.14
C GLN A 105 -32.79 0.17 -21.64
N THR A 106 -32.97 -1.05 -22.13
CA THR A 106 -33.67 -1.27 -23.39
C THR A 106 -35.11 -0.84 -23.17
N ASP A 107 -35.42 0.39 -23.58
CA ASP A 107 -36.79 0.83 -23.78
C ASP A 107 -37.39 -0.07 -24.88
N ASP A 108 -38.00 -1.19 -24.47
CA ASP A 108 -38.85 -1.99 -25.35
C ASP A 108 -40.01 -1.09 -25.81
N SER A 109 -39.97 -0.73 -27.10
CA SER A 109 -40.97 0.06 -27.81
C SER A 109 -42.14 -0.80 -28.28
#